data_AF-A0A3N5KWG7-F1
#
_entry.id   AF-A0A3N5KWG7-F1
#
_cell.length_a   1.000
_cell.length_b   1.000
_cell.length_c   1.000
_cell.angle_alpha   90.00
_cell.angle_beta   90.00
_cell.angle_gamma   90.00
#
_symmetry.space_group_name_H-M   'P 1'
#
loop_
_entity.id
_entity.type
_entity.pdbx_description
1 polymer ?
#
loop_
_entity_poly.entity_id
_entity_poly.type
_entity_poly.pdbx_seq_one_letter_code
_entity_poly.pdbx_strand_id
1 'polypeptide(L)'
;MNDLNRGPRGPIRAPRGATLSARSWLTEAPLRMLMNNLDPDVAERPDDLVVYGGIGRAARNWDCYDRIVAALRRLGDDETLLVQSGKPVGVFRTHVDAPRVLIANSNLVGRWSTWDHFHELDRKGLMMYGQMTAGSWIYIGSQG
;
A
#
# COMPACT_ATOMS: atom_id res chain seq x y z
N MET A 1 18.65 -0.12 -9.14
CA MET A 1 18.62 0.90 -10.20
C MET A 1 18.01 2.14 -9.57
N ASN A 2 18.81 3.19 -9.39
CA ASN A 2 18.46 4.41 -8.66
C ASN A 2 17.33 5.18 -9.36
N ASP A 3 16.28 5.51 -8.59
CA ASP A 3 15.08 6.25 -9.01
C ASP A 3 15.34 7.77 -9.00
N LEU A 4 16.45 8.21 -9.60
CA LEU A 4 16.91 9.61 -9.58
C LEU A 4 16.29 10.48 -10.70
N ASN A 5 15.30 9.98 -11.45
CA ASN A 5 14.86 10.66 -12.68
C ASN A 5 13.33 10.77 -12.84
N ARG A 6 12.59 10.80 -11.73
CA ARG A 6 11.18 11.22 -11.74
C ARG A 6 11.13 12.65 -11.25
N GLY A 7 10.59 13.55 -12.08
CA GLY A 7 10.24 14.90 -11.63
C GLY A 7 9.34 14.84 -10.39
N PRO A 8 9.19 15.95 -9.66
CA PRO A 8 8.44 15.97 -8.41
C PRO A 8 7.05 15.35 -8.60
N ARG A 9 6.75 14.32 -7.79
CA ARG A 9 5.46 13.64 -7.82
C ARG A 9 4.43 14.64 -7.28
N GLY A 10 3.36 14.89 -8.04
CA GLY A 10 2.24 15.71 -7.54
C GLY A 10 1.58 15.05 -6.31
N PRO A 11 0.83 15.83 -5.51
CA PRO A 11 0.14 15.29 -4.34
C PRO A 11 -0.81 14.16 -4.74
N ILE A 12 -0.78 13.06 -4.00
CA ILE A 12 -1.66 11.91 -4.24
C ILE A 12 -3.01 12.21 -3.61
N ARG A 13 -4.08 12.01 -4.36
CA ARG A 13 -5.44 12.11 -3.86
C ARG A 13 -6.26 11.00 -4.48
N ALA A 14 -7.19 10.47 -3.71
CA ALA A 14 -8.08 9.44 -4.19
C ALA A 14 -9.05 10.00 -5.26
N PRO A 15 -9.21 9.34 -6.42
CA PRO A 15 -10.20 9.70 -7.42
C PRO A 15 -11.61 9.83 -6.84
N ARG A 16 -12.39 10.76 -7.39
CA ARG A 16 -13.77 11.08 -6.98
C ARG A 16 -14.75 10.80 -8.11
N GLY A 17 -16.03 10.69 -7.77
CA GLY A 17 -17.10 10.42 -8.73
C GLY A 17 -17.23 8.94 -9.13
N ALA A 18 -18.14 8.67 -10.08
CA ALA A 18 -18.54 7.32 -10.46
C ALA A 18 -17.65 6.67 -11.53
N THR A 19 -16.75 7.43 -12.17
CA THR A 19 -15.86 6.91 -13.21
C THR A 19 -14.80 6.01 -12.62
N LEU A 20 -14.68 4.79 -13.14
CA LEU A 20 -13.67 3.81 -12.72
C LEU A 20 -12.34 4.01 -13.46
N SER A 21 -11.24 3.76 -12.77
CA SER A 21 -9.89 3.65 -13.35
C SER A 21 -9.34 2.22 -13.31
N ALA A 22 -9.90 1.38 -12.44
CA ALA A 22 -9.75 -0.07 -12.43
C ALA A 22 -10.92 -0.77 -13.13
N ARG A 23 -10.89 -2.11 -13.18
CA ARG A 23 -11.86 -2.91 -13.94
C ARG A 23 -13.23 -3.05 -13.27
N SER A 24 -13.29 -2.92 -11.94
CA SER A 24 -14.51 -3.07 -11.16
C SER A 24 -14.45 -2.24 -9.88
N TRP A 25 -15.59 -2.02 -9.22
CA TRP A 25 -15.61 -1.33 -7.92
C TRP A 25 -14.80 -2.06 -6.85
N LEU A 26 -14.72 -3.40 -6.91
CA LEU A 26 -13.94 -4.20 -5.95
C LEU A 26 -12.42 -4.01 -6.09
N THR A 27 -11.94 -3.54 -7.24
CA THR A 27 -10.53 -3.24 -7.50
C THR A 27 -10.24 -1.73 -7.45
N GLU A 28 -11.23 -0.90 -7.79
CA GLU A 28 -11.18 0.56 -7.64
C GLU A 28 -11.20 0.99 -6.16
N ALA A 29 -11.98 0.32 -5.31
CA ALA A 29 -12.07 0.64 -3.89
C ALA A 29 -10.70 0.59 -3.18
N PRO A 30 -9.94 -0.53 -3.19
CA PRO A 30 -8.61 -0.55 -2.57
C PRO A 30 -7.63 0.43 -3.23
N LEU A 31 -7.77 0.72 -4.53
CA LEU A 31 -6.95 1.72 -5.21
C LEU A 31 -7.20 3.13 -4.65
N ARG A 32 -8.47 3.52 -4.53
CA ARG A 32 -8.84 4.81 -3.94
C ARG A 32 -8.45 4.87 -2.48
N MET A 33 -8.64 3.81 -1.71
CA MET A 33 -8.28 3.82 -0.30
C MET A 33 -6.77 3.89 -0.07
N LEU A 34 -5.96 3.23 -0.90
CA LEU A 34 -4.51 3.40 -0.91
C LEU A 34 -4.12 4.86 -1.15
N MET A 35 -4.74 5.50 -2.14
CA MET A 35 -4.50 6.91 -2.45
C MET A 35 -4.99 7.84 -1.35
N ASN A 36 -6.10 7.51 -0.67
CA ASN A 36 -6.64 8.27 0.45
C ASN A 36 -5.68 8.27 1.65
N ASN A 37 -5.08 7.11 1.94
CA ASN A 37 -4.05 6.99 2.97
C ASN A 37 -2.82 7.88 2.70
N LEU A 38 -2.64 8.41 1.49
CA LEU A 38 -1.53 9.30 1.12
C LEU A 38 -2.02 10.69 0.73
N ASP A 39 -3.28 11.01 0.98
CA ASP A 39 -3.81 12.35 0.75
C ASP A 39 -3.13 13.33 1.72
N PRO A 40 -2.61 14.49 1.27
CA PRO A 40 -2.00 15.50 2.14
C PRO A 40 -2.89 16.00 3.28
N ASP A 41 -4.21 15.91 3.12
CA ASP A 41 -5.16 16.31 4.15
C ASP A 41 -5.45 15.17 5.16
N VAL A 42 -4.88 13.99 4.94
CA VAL A 42 -5.12 12.76 5.72
C VAL A 42 -3.82 12.25 6.37
N ALA A 43 -2.75 12.12 5.60
CA ALA A 43 -1.49 11.52 6.02
C ALA A 43 -0.58 12.52 6.74
N GLU A 44 0.15 12.06 7.76
CA GLU A 44 1.14 12.89 8.48
C GLU A 44 2.32 13.33 7.59
N ARG A 45 2.82 12.43 6.72
CA ARG A 45 3.97 12.72 5.84
C ARG A 45 3.92 11.89 4.55
N PRO A 46 3.01 12.22 3.61
CA PRO A 46 2.71 11.38 2.44
C PRO A 46 3.88 11.25 1.45
N ASP A 47 4.77 12.24 1.36
CA ASP A 47 5.95 12.19 0.47
C ASP A 47 6.92 11.04 0.81
N ASP A 48 6.91 10.61 2.08
CA ASP A 48 7.65 9.45 2.59
C ASP A 48 6.80 8.17 2.68
N LEU A 49 5.59 8.20 2.10
CA LEU A 49 4.56 7.18 2.21
C LEU A 49 4.02 6.96 3.64
N VAL A 50 4.38 7.83 4.60
CA VAL A 50 3.99 7.71 6.00
C VAL A 50 2.59 8.28 6.20
N VAL A 51 1.71 7.43 6.74
CA VAL A 51 0.31 7.73 7.01
C VAL A 51 0.16 8.27 8.44
N TYR A 52 0.56 7.48 9.44
CA TYR A 52 0.50 7.86 10.86
C TYR A 52 1.37 6.95 11.73
N GLY A 53 1.49 7.30 13.01
CA GLY A 53 2.08 6.42 14.03
C GLY A 53 3.59 6.24 13.85
N GLY A 54 4.29 7.35 13.58
CA GLY A 54 5.74 7.38 13.41
C GLY A 54 6.17 7.00 12.00
N ILE A 55 6.31 5.69 11.73
CA ILE A 55 6.78 5.17 10.42
C ILE A 55 5.76 4.23 9.76
N GLY A 56 4.49 4.30 10.15
CA GLY A 56 3.42 3.51 9.52
C GLY A 56 3.21 3.96 8.08
N ARG A 57 3.55 3.12 7.11
CA ARG A 57 3.50 3.46 5.68
C ARG A 57 2.40 2.71 4.92
N ALA A 58 1.93 3.33 3.82
CA ALA A 58 0.93 2.73 2.93
C ALA A 58 1.53 1.74 1.91
N ALA A 59 2.78 1.95 1.52
CA ALA A 59 3.56 1.07 0.65
C ALA A 59 5.04 1.10 1.05
N ARG A 60 5.81 0.08 0.66
CA ARG A 60 7.20 -0.08 1.13
C ARG A 60 8.10 1.06 0.68
N ASN A 61 7.99 1.40 -0.60
CA ASN A 61 8.70 2.46 -1.30
C ASN A 61 7.89 2.84 -2.54
N TRP A 62 8.34 3.88 -3.25
CA TRP A 62 7.61 4.43 -4.39
C TRP A 62 7.46 3.44 -5.56
N ASP A 63 8.48 2.64 -5.89
CA ASP A 63 8.35 1.57 -6.90
C ASP A 63 7.27 0.55 -6.51
N CYS A 64 7.20 0.17 -5.23
CA CYS A 64 6.14 -0.72 -4.75
C CYS A 64 4.76 -0.06 -4.85
N TYR A 65 4.62 1.22 -4.48
CA TYR A 65 3.37 1.98 -4.64
C TYR A 65 2.90 1.97 -6.09
N ASP A 66 3.76 2.34 -7.04
CA ASP A 66 3.41 2.41 -8.46
C ASP A 66 3.00 1.05 -9.02
N ARG A 67 3.69 -0.01 -8.59
CA ARG A 67 3.34 -1.38 -8.96
C ARG A 67 2.02 -1.83 -8.35
N ILE A 68 1.68 -1.44 -7.12
CA ILE A 68 0.37 -1.73 -6.51
C ILE A 68 -0.73 -1.03 -7.32
N VAL A 69 -0.56 0.26 -7.62
CA VAL A 69 -1.52 1.03 -8.44
C VAL A 69 -1.71 0.38 -9.81
N ALA A 70 -0.63 0.02 -10.48
CA ALA A 70 -0.69 -0.64 -11.78
C ALA A 70 -1.35 -2.02 -11.71
N ALA A 71 -1.09 -2.79 -10.65
CA ALA A 71 -1.70 -4.10 -10.42
C ALA A 71 -3.21 -3.97 -10.17
N LEU A 72 -3.65 -3.07 -9.29
CA LEU A 72 -5.07 -2.87 -8.99
C LEU A 72 -5.87 -2.41 -10.21
N ARG A 73 -5.30 -1.56 -11.07
CA ARG A 73 -5.96 -1.12 -12.31
C ARG A 73 -6.22 -2.26 -13.31
N ARG A 74 -5.39 -3.30 -13.31
CA ARG A 74 -5.48 -4.41 -14.27
C ARG A 74 -6.04 -5.71 -13.69
N LEU A 75 -6.23 -5.79 -12.38
CA LEU A 75 -6.62 -7.00 -11.66
C LEU A 75 -8.00 -7.49 -12.13
N GLY A 76 -8.11 -8.77 -12.49
CA GLY A 76 -9.37 -9.42 -12.83
C GLY A 76 -10.27 -9.65 -11.62
N ASP A 77 -11.56 -9.87 -11.88
CA ASP A 77 -12.55 -10.12 -10.83
C ASP A 77 -12.40 -11.51 -10.18
N ASP A 78 -11.70 -12.44 -10.84
CA ASP A 78 -11.33 -13.76 -10.30
C ASP A 78 -9.84 -13.84 -9.93
N GLU A 79 -9.19 -12.70 -9.70
CA GLU A 79 -7.79 -12.63 -9.27
C GLU A 79 -7.63 -11.99 -7.88
N THR A 80 -6.55 -12.33 -7.20
CA THR A 80 -6.17 -11.78 -5.90
C THR A 80 -4.71 -11.30 -5.94
N LEU A 81 -4.50 -10.03 -5.59
CA LEU A 81 -3.18 -9.43 -5.38
C LEU A 81 -2.66 -9.76 -3.98
N LEU A 82 -1.42 -10.27 -3.89
CA LEU A 82 -0.72 -10.44 -2.62
C LEU A 82 0.23 -9.27 -2.37
N VAL A 83 0.06 -8.62 -1.21
CA VAL A 83 0.94 -7.55 -0.74
C VAL A 83 1.67 -7.99 0.52
N GLN A 84 2.99 -8.11 0.43
CA GLN A 84 3.86 -8.50 1.53
C GLN A 84 4.66 -7.28 2.00
N SER A 85 4.48 -6.85 3.25
CA SER A 85 5.10 -5.66 3.83
C SER A 85 5.15 -4.50 2.82
N GLY A 86 3.98 -4.10 2.31
CA GLY A 86 3.82 -2.99 1.37
C GLY A 86 4.40 -3.20 -0.04
N LYS A 87 4.77 -4.42 -0.43
CA LYS A 87 5.26 -4.77 -1.77
C LYS A 87 4.27 -5.70 -2.49
N PRO A 88 3.88 -5.42 -3.74
CA PRO A 88 3.06 -6.34 -4.54
C PRO A 88 3.93 -7.50 -5.01
N VAL A 89 3.72 -8.70 -4.47
CA VAL A 89 4.60 -9.86 -4.71
C VAL A 89 4.06 -10.87 -5.70
N GLY A 90 2.75 -10.87 -5.96
CA GLY A 90 2.15 -11.77 -6.94
C GLY A 90 0.66 -11.54 -7.11
N VAL A 91 0.14 -12.01 -8.25
CA VAL A 91 -1.29 -12.08 -8.54
C VAL A 91 -1.59 -13.54 -8.86
N PHE A 92 -2.62 -14.07 -8.23
CA PHE A 92 -3.05 -15.46 -8.42
C PHE A 92 -4.53 -15.50 -8.75
N ARG A 93 -4.89 -16.45 -9.61
CA ARG A 93 -6.30 -16.74 -9.88
C ARG A 93 -6.94 -17.37 -8.64
N THR A 94 -8.12 -16.87 -8.29
CA THR A 94 -8.97 -17.31 -7.19
C THR A 94 -10.39 -17.49 -7.73
N HIS A 95 -11.37 -16.73 -7.24
CA HIS A 95 -12.76 -16.73 -7.68
C HIS A 95 -13.42 -15.38 -7.33
N VAL A 96 -14.58 -15.08 -7.89
CA VAL A 96 -15.25 -13.78 -7.76
C VAL A 96 -15.56 -13.38 -6.31
N ASP A 97 -15.89 -14.34 -5.46
CA ASP A 97 -16.19 -14.09 -4.04
C ASP A 97 -14.95 -14.00 -3.13
N ALA A 98 -13.75 -14.24 -3.66
CA ALA A 98 -12.51 -14.10 -2.91
C ALA A 98 -12.15 -12.62 -2.69
N PRO A 99 -11.31 -12.29 -1.68
CA PRO A 99 -10.74 -10.95 -1.57
C PRO A 99 -9.90 -10.59 -2.80
N ARG A 100 -10.04 -9.35 -3.29
CA ARG A 100 -9.18 -8.83 -4.38
C ARG A 100 -7.74 -8.58 -3.92
N VAL A 101 -7.53 -8.31 -2.63
CA VAL A 101 -6.20 -8.05 -2.06
C VAL A 101 -6.06 -8.79 -0.74
N LEU A 102 -4.94 -9.49 -0.57
CA LEU A 102 -4.52 -10.05 0.72
C LEU A 102 -3.21 -9.37 1.14
N ILE A 103 -3.18 -8.88 2.37
CA ILE A 103 -2.10 -8.06 2.89
C ILE A 103 -1.51 -8.71 4.15
N ALA A 104 -0.20 -8.87 4.17
CA ALA A 104 0.55 -9.32 5.33
C ALA A 104 1.74 -8.39 5.54
N ASN A 105 1.65 -7.50 6.53
CA ASN A 105 2.66 -6.48 6.81
C ASN A 105 3.37 -6.74 8.13
N SER A 106 4.66 -6.45 8.16
CA SER A 106 5.49 -6.37 9.38
C SER A 106 5.65 -7.67 10.18
N ASN A 107 5.16 -8.80 9.67
CA ASN A 107 5.25 -10.09 10.36
C ASN A 107 6.72 -10.57 10.42
N LEU A 108 7.17 -10.91 11.63
CA LEU A 108 8.46 -11.52 11.92
C LEU A 108 8.25 -12.75 12.80
N VAL A 109 9.08 -13.76 12.63
CA VAL A 109 9.06 -14.94 13.51
C VAL A 109 9.42 -14.49 14.93
N GLY A 110 8.73 -15.02 15.95
CA GLY A 110 8.72 -14.45 17.31
C GLY A 110 10.09 -14.08 17.90
N ARG A 111 11.11 -14.94 17.75
CA ARG A 111 12.48 -14.66 18.21
C ARG A 111 13.11 -13.41 17.59
N TRP A 112 12.73 -13.08 16.35
CA TRP A 112 13.25 -11.97 15.57
C TRP A 112 12.31 -10.76 15.53
N SER A 113 11.19 -10.80 16.26
CA SER A 113 10.20 -9.72 16.31
C SER A 113 10.66 -8.56 17.19
N THR A 114 11.81 -7.97 16.85
CA THR A 114 12.43 -6.83 17.54
C THR A 114 12.60 -5.65 16.60
N TRP A 115 12.65 -4.43 17.15
CA TRP A 115 12.88 -3.22 16.38
C TRP A 115 14.26 -3.19 15.70
N ASP A 116 15.30 -3.68 16.36
CA ASP A 116 16.64 -3.74 15.76
C ASP A 116 16.66 -4.58 14.49
N HIS A 117 16.03 -5.77 14.52
CA HIS A 117 15.96 -6.63 13.34
C HIS A 117 15.02 -6.07 12.28
N PHE A 118 13.88 -5.47 12.68
CA PHE A 118 13.02 -4.75 11.77
C PHE A 118 13.80 -3.66 11.00
N HIS A 119 14.56 -2.82 11.70
CA HIS A 119 15.33 -1.74 11.08
C HIS A 119 16.49 -2.24 10.22
N GLU A 120 17.10 -3.37 10.58
CA GLU A 120 18.06 -4.07 9.73
C GLU A 120 17.43 -4.45 8.38
N LEU A 121 16.23 -5.02 8.40
CA LEU A 121 15.50 -5.42 7.19
C LEU A 121 14.97 -4.21 6.40
N ASP A 122 14.50 -3.14 7.06
CA ASP A 122 14.05 -1.90 6.41
C ASP A 122 15.21 -1.25 5.64
N ARG A 123 16.41 -1.15 6.23
CA ARG A 123 17.62 -0.66 5.54
C ARG A 123 18.00 -1.50 4.31
N LYS A 124 17.68 -2.80 4.32
CA LYS A 124 17.85 -3.71 3.18
C LYS A 124 16.71 -3.63 2.15
N GLY A 125 15.69 -2.79 2.37
CA GLY A 125 14.50 -2.69 1.52
C GLY A 125 13.56 -3.90 1.61
N LEU A 126 13.66 -4.69 2.68
CA LEU A 126 12.92 -5.93 2.88
C LEU A 126 11.68 -5.76 3.76
N MET A 127 11.52 -4.60 4.39
CA MET A 127 10.50 -4.38 5.41
C MET A 127 9.73 -3.07 5.22
N MET A 128 8.53 -3.05 5.80
CA MET A 128 7.68 -1.87 5.95
C MET A 128 6.91 -2.04 7.25
N TYR A 129 6.76 -0.97 8.03
CA TYR A 129 5.87 -0.97 9.19
C TYR A 129 4.47 -0.57 8.72
N GLY A 130 3.51 -1.47 8.89
CA GLY A 130 2.14 -1.29 8.41
C GLY A 130 1.21 -0.56 9.39
N GLN A 131 1.61 -0.35 10.66
CA GLN A 131 0.69 0.02 11.73
C GLN A 131 -0.56 -0.90 11.67
N MET A 132 -1.76 -0.37 11.94
CA MET A 132 -3.03 -1.05 11.80
C MET A 132 -3.68 -0.67 10.47
N THR A 133 -4.01 0.61 10.26
CA THR A 133 -4.77 1.08 9.08
C THR A 133 -3.90 1.74 8.00
N ALA A 134 -2.62 2.00 8.28
CA ALA A 134 -1.69 2.60 7.33
C ALA A 134 -1.39 1.66 6.16
N GLY A 135 -0.93 0.44 6.46
CA GLY A 135 -0.57 -0.57 5.47
C GLY A 135 -1.74 -1.41 4.97
N SER A 136 -2.94 -1.25 5.54
CA SER A 136 -4.17 -1.94 5.12
C SER A 136 -5.18 -1.04 4.40
N TRP A 137 -4.83 0.23 4.20
CA TRP A 137 -5.55 1.19 3.37
C TRP A 137 -6.99 1.44 3.84
N ILE A 138 -7.14 1.85 5.09
CA ILE A 138 -8.45 2.22 5.64
C ILE A 138 -8.33 3.36 6.66
N TYR A 139 -7.28 4.16 6.58
CA TYR A 139 -7.09 5.30 7.46
C TYR A 139 -7.92 6.49 6.95
N ILE A 140 -8.60 7.17 7.87
CA ILE A 140 -9.55 8.26 7.58
C ILE A 140 -9.19 9.54 8.33
N GLY A 141 -7.91 9.71 8.67
CA GLY A 141 -7.44 10.82 9.48
C GLY A 141 -7.83 10.65 10.94
N SER A 142 -7.82 11.76 11.68
CA SER A 142 -8.04 11.79 13.13
C SER A 142 -9.46 11.45 13.60
N GLN A 143 -10.39 11.20 12.68
CA GLN A 143 -11.76 10.77 13.03
C GLN A 143 -11.81 9.30 13.49
N GLY A 144 -10.99 8.44 12.88
CA GLY A 144 -11.00 6.99 13.13
C GLY A 144 -10.46 6.64 14.51
#